data_AF-A0AAV9CLV8-F1
#
_entry.id   AF-A0AAV9CLV8-F1
#
_cell.length_a   1.000
_cell.length_b   1.000
_cell.length_c   1.000
_cell.angle_alpha   90.00
_cell.angle_beta   90.00
_cell.angle_gamma   90.00
#
_symmetry.space_group_name_H-M   'P 1'
#
loop_
_entity.id
_entity.type
_entity.pdbx_description
1 polymer ?
#
loop_
_entity_poly.entity_id
_entity_poly.type
_entity_poly.pdbx_seq_one_letter_code
_entity_poly.pdbx_strand_id
1 'polypeptide(L)'
;MDYPQVRYVSIEEIPESIRNKEKEIEMGREDLKSKPENIREKIVEGRITKRFGEPALLERPFIKDDEVLVKDLVKQTVAALGENIRVRRFVSLSEKEPRHIMNKLYDFHSD
;
A
#
# COMPACT_ATOMS: atom_id res chain seq x y z
N MET A 1 1.80 -4.89 -15.91
CA MET A 1 1.43 -3.82 -14.98
C MET A 1 1.60 -4.39 -13.58
N ASP A 2 2.64 -3.97 -12.86
CA ASP A 2 2.96 -4.49 -11.53
C ASP A 2 1.99 -3.85 -10.53
N TYR A 3 0.83 -4.49 -10.30
CA TYR A 3 -0.12 -4.00 -9.32
C TYR A 3 0.48 -4.24 -7.93
N PRO A 4 0.60 -3.20 -7.09
CA PRO A 4 1.06 -3.38 -5.72
C PRO A 4 0.12 -4.40 -5.05
N GLN A 5 0.71 -5.50 -4.62
CA GLN A 5 -0.03 -6.60 -4.00
C GLN A 5 -0.66 -6.08 -2.70
N VAL A 6 -1.99 -6.01 -2.66
CA VAL A 6 -2.77 -5.70 -1.47
C VAL A 6 -2.62 -6.87 -0.49
N ARG A 7 -2.18 -6.58 0.74
CA ARG A 7 -1.81 -7.59 1.75
C ARG A 7 -2.54 -7.43 3.07
N TYR A 8 -3.00 -6.22 3.39
CA TYR A 8 -3.66 -5.89 4.66
C TYR A 8 -5.02 -5.28 4.39
N VAL A 9 -5.98 -5.42 5.32
CA VAL A 9 -7.26 -4.72 5.16
C VAL A 9 -7.04 -3.22 5.30
N SER A 10 -6.32 -2.80 6.33
CA SER A 10 -6.05 -1.38 6.61
C SER A 10 -4.60 -1.15 7.01
N ILE A 11 -4.18 0.12 7.10
CA ILE A 11 -2.84 0.47 7.59
C ILE A 11 -2.68 -0.02 9.04
N GLU A 12 -3.75 0.04 9.84
CA GLU A 12 -3.79 -0.34 11.25
C GLU A 12 -3.50 -1.83 11.48
N GLU A 13 -3.75 -2.68 10.50
CA GLU A 13 -3.45 -4.12 10.58
C GLU A 13 -1.99 -4.46 10.28
N ILE A 14 -1.20 -3.49 9.80
CA ILE A 14 0.22 -3.71 9.53
C ILE A 14 0.96 -3.85 10.87
N PRO A 15 1.72 -4.94 11.10
CA PRO A 15 2.46 -5.16 12.33
C PRO A 15 3.33 -3.97 12.74
N GLU A 16 3.30 -3.64 14.03
CA GLU A 16 4.06 -2.51 14.57
C GLU A 16 5.57 -2.65 14.33
N SER A 17 6.11 -3.88 14.40
CA SER A 17 7.50 -4.18 14.08
C SER A 17 7.89 -3.78 12.65
N ILE A 18 6.98 -3.91 11.68
CA ILE A 18 7.19 -3.47 10.30
C ILE A 18 7.13 -1.95 10.22
N ARG A 19 6.18 -1.31 10.92
CA ARG A 19 6.06 0.16 10.95
C ARG A 19 7.27 0.84 11.56
N ASN A 20 7.73 0.35 12.70
CA ASN A 20 8.88 0.90 13.40
C ASN A 20 10.15 0.75 12.56
N LYS A 21 10.34 -0.42 11.96
CA LYS A 21 11.48 -0.66 11.05
C LYS A 21 11.47 0.28 9.84
N GLU A 22 10.31 0.48 9.20
CA GLU A 22 10.21 1.41 8.08
C GLU A 22 10.47 2.86 8.53
N LYS A 23 9.96 3.24 9.71
CA LYS A 23 10.22 4.56 10.30
C LYS A 23 11.71 4.80 10.54
N GLU A 24 12.41 3.83 11.10
CA GLU A 24 13.87 3.90 11.30
C GLU A 24 14.61 4.07 9.99
N ILE A 25 14.24 3.28 8.97
CA ILE A 25 14.82 3.37 7.62
C ILE A 25 14.61 4.77 7.02
N GLU A 26 13.38 5.29 7.08
CA GLU A 26 13.05 6.60 6.55
C GLU A 26 13.75 7.74 7.30
N MET A 27 13.82 7.67 8.64
CA MET A 27 14.53 8.67 9.46
C MET A 27 16.04 8.70 9.19
N GLY A 28 16.62 7.57 8.77
CA GLY A 28 18.03 7.43 8.44
C GLY A 28 18.43 7.96 7.06
N ARG A 29 17.48 8.38 6.21
CA ARG A 29 17.78 8.83 4.85
C ARG A 29 18.60 10.13 4.83
N GLU A 30 19.61 10.16 3.96
CA GLU A 30 20.55 11.29 3.81
C GLU A 30 19.85 12.62 3.53
N ASP A 31 18.77 12.60 2.75
CA ASP A 31 18.02 13.80 2.35
C ASP A 31 17.26 14.49 3.50
N LEU A 32 17.21 13.82 4.67
CA LEU A 32 16.60 14.35 5.88
C LEU A 32 17.62 14.92 6.87
N LYS A 33 18.91 14.60 6.75
CA LYS A 33 19.94 14.98 7.74
C LYS A 33 20.12 16.49 7.89
N SER A 34 19.87 17.26 6.83
CA SER A 34 19.97 18.72 6.83
C SER A 34 18.70 19.43 7.32
N LYS A 35 17.63 18.69 7.66
CA LYS A 35 16.33 19.25 8.04
C LYS A 35 16.16 19.26 9.56
N PRO A 36 15.44 20.25 10.13
CA PRO A 36 15.07 20.23 11.55
C PRO A 36 14.23 19.00 11.93
N GLU A 37 14.34 18.54 13.17
CA GLU A 37 13.72 17.28 13.63
C GLU A 37 12.22 17.21 13.37
N ASN A 38 11.48 18.26 13.72
CA ASN A 38 10.04 18.36 13.49
C ASN A 38 9.65 18.26 11.99
N ILE A 39 10.52 18.75 11.10
CA ILE A 39 10.32 18.65 9.65
C ILE A 39 10.63 17.23 9.17
N ARG A 40 11.68 16.60 9.71
CA ARG A 40 12.03 15.21 9.40
C ARG A 40 10.88 14.27 9.78
N GLU A 41 10.38 14.37 11.00
CA GLU A 41 9.27 13.55 11.49
C GLU A 41 8.03 13.64 10.59
N LYS A 42 7.63 14.87 10.24
CA LYS A 42 6.47 15.09 9.35
C LYS A 42 6.67 14.52 7.95
N ILE A 43 7.88 14.62 7.39
CA ILE A 43 8.20 14.03 6.08
C ILE A 43 8.15 12.51 6.17
N VAL A 44 8.76 11.92 7.20
CA VAL A 44 8.77 10.48 7.41
C VAL A 44 7.36 9.94 7.61
N GLU A 45 6.51 10.60 8.39
CA GLU A 45 5.11 10.23 8.57
C GLU A 45 4.36 10.18 7.22
N GLY A 46 4.54 11.18 6.36
CA GLY A 46 3.95 11.18 5.03
C GLY A 46 4.44 10.04 4.14
N ARG A 47 5.75 9.72 4.19
CA ARG A 47 6.34 8.60 3.43
C ARG A 47 5.83 7.25 3.92
N ILE A 48 5.77 7.06 5.23
CA ILE A 48 5.22 5.86 5.89
C ILE A 48 3.76 5.68 5.49
N THR A 49 2.95 6.74 5.58
CA THR A 49 1.53 6.70 5.22
C THR A 49 1.35 6.29 3.77
N LYS A 50 2.11 6.89 2.84
CA LYS A 50 2.10 6.49 1.43
C LYS A 50 2.51 5.03 1.23
N ARG A 51 3.62 4.63 1.86
CA ARG A 51 4.20 3.29 1.73
C ARG A 51 3.26 2.20 2.21
N PHE A 52 2.55 2.46 3.29
CA PHE A 52 1.61 1.51 3.90
C PHE A 52 0.19 1.60 3.34
N GLY A 53 -0.19 2.71 2.71
CA GLY A 53 -1.42 2.80 1.94
C GLY A 53 -1.42 1.89 0.72
N GLU A 54 -0.29 1.73 0.03
CA GLU A 54 -0.16 0.86 -1.15
C GLU A 54 -0.63 -0.59 -0.92
N PRO A 55 -0.18 -1.30 0.13
CA PRO A 55 -0.62 -2.66 0.44
C PRO A 55 -1.92 -2.76 1.25
N ALA A 56 -2.56 -1.64 1.62
CA ALA A 56 -3.78 -1.62 2.43
C ALA A 56 -5.02 -1.50 1.53
N LEU A 57 -5.96 -2.46 1.65
CA LEU A 57 -7.18 -2.50 0.83
C LEU A 57 -8.03 -1.24 0.99
N LEU A 58 -8.21 -0.79 2.23
CA LEU A 58 -9.06 0.35 2.57
C LEU A 58 -8.52 1.69 2.06
N GLU A 59 -7.23 1.78 1.75
CA GLU A 59 -6.56 2.97 1.21
C GLU A 59 -6.50 2.97 -0.32
N ARG A 60 -7.06 1.94 -0.97
CA ARG A 60 -7.09 1.85 -2.43
C ARG A 60 -8.25 2.66 -3.00
N PRO A 61 -8.06 3.28 -4.18
CA PRO A 61 -9.17 3.77 -4.99
C PRO A 61 -10.14 2.64 -5.31
N PHE A 62 -11.43 2.95 -5.33
CA PHE A 62 -12.47 2.01 -5.70
C PHE A 62 -12.45 1.80 -7.21
N ILE A 63 -12.49 0.55 -7.66
CA ILE A 63 -12.28 0.21 -9.08
C ILE A 63 -13.33 0.83 -10.04
N LYS A 64 -14.51 1.20 -9.52
CA LYS A 64 -15.57 1.84 -10.33
C LYS A 64 -15.56 3.36 -10.25
N ASP A 65 -14.83 3.93 -9.30
CA ASP A 65 -14.74 5.36 -9.04
C ASP A 65 -13.44 5.62 -8.27
N ASP A 66 -12.41 6.07 -9.00
CA ASP A 66 -11.07 6.26 -8.47
C ASP A 66 -10.91 7.53 -7.62
N GLU A 67 -11.92 8.40 -7.59
CA GLU A 67 -12.01 9.53 -6.67
C GLU A 67 -12.39 9.08 -5.24
N VAL A 68 -12.96 7.88 -5.11
CA VAL A 68 -13.43 7.34 -3.84
C VAL A 68 -12.51 6.23 -3.34
N LEU A 69 -12.04 6.35 -2.09
CA LEU A 69 -11.32 5.26 -1.44
C LEU A 69 -12.28 4.17 -0.94
N VAL A 70 -11.83 2.91 -0.92
CA VAL A 70 -12.64 1.78 -0.43
C VAL A 70 -13.14 2.02 1.00
N LYS A 71 -12.33 2.63 1.88
CA LYS A 71 -12.79 2.99 3.25
C LYS A 71 -13.96 3.96 3.26
N ASP A 72 -13.99 4.91 2.33
CA ASP A 72 -15.03 5.93 2.28
C ASP A 72 -16.30 5.37 1.66
N LEU A 73 -16.18 4.48 0.67
CA LEU A 73 -17.31 3.68 0.19
C LEU A 73 -17.95 2.84 1.31
N VAL A 74 -17.14 2.19 2.15
CA VAL A 74 -17.65 1.42 3.30
C VAL A 74 -18.40 2.35 4.26
N LYS A 75 -17.84 3.52 4.61
CA LYS A 75 -18.50 4.51 5.48
C LYS A 75 -19.83 5.02 4.90
N GLN A 76 -19.86 5.35 3.60
CA GLN A 76 -21.08 5.77 2.91
C GLN A 76 -22.15 4.68 2.96
N THR A 77 -21.75 3.42 2.81
CA THR A 77 -22.67 2.27 2.90
C THR A 77 -23.23 2.09 4.31
N VAL A 78 -22.38 2.23 5.35
CA VAL A 78 -22.81 2.23 6.76
C VAL A 78 -23.83 3.33 7.02
N ALA A 79 -23.57 4.54 6.53
CA ALA A 79 -24.48 5.67 6.69
C ALA A 79 -25.83 5.45 5.99
N ALA A 80 -25.82 4.83 4.80
CA ALA A 80 -27.03 4.56 4.03
C ALA A 80 -27.90 3.45 4.64
N LEU A 81 -27.28 2.42 5.23
CA LEU A 81 -27.99 1.26 5.78
C LEU A 81 -28.30 1.39 7.28
N GLY A 82 -27.58 2.26 8.01
CA GLY A 82 -27.69 2.38 9.46
C GLY A 82 -27.11 1.19 10.23
N GLU A 83 -26.37 0.31 9.56
CA GLU A 83 -25.75 -0.88 10.12
C GLU A 83 -24.23 -0.79 10.09
N ASN A 84 -23.57 -1.37 11.10
CA ASN A 84 -22.11 -1.40 11.16
C ASN A 84 -21.55 -2.44 10.19
N ILE A 85 -20.78 -1.99 9.19
CA ILE A 85 -20.14 -2.80 8.17
C ILE A 85 -18.62 -2.68 8.32
N ARG A 86 -17.94 -3.81 8.31
CA ARG A 86 -16.47 -3.89 8.33
C ARG A 86 -15.95 -4.96 7.39
N VAL A 87 -14.84 -4.66 6.70
CA VAL A 87 -14.08 -5.67 5.96
C VAL A 87 -13.24 -6.46 6.98
N ARG A 88 -13.50 -7.76 7.13
CA ARG A 88 -12.79 -8.59 8.12
C ARG A 88 -11.53 -9.25 7.57
N ARG A 89 -11.59 -9.76 6.34
CA ARG A 89 -10.51 -10.49 5.67
C ARG A 89 -10.77 -10.56 4.17
N PHE A 90 -9.72 -10.67 3.38
CA PHE A 90 -9.77 -11.00 1.97
C PHE A 90 -8.66 -12.00 1.64
N VAL A 91 -8.77 -12.65 0.48
CA VAL A 91 -7.69 -13.47 -0.09
C VAL A 91 -7.55 -13.07 -1.54
N SER A 92 -6.33 -12.76 -1.95
CA SER A 92 -5.97 -12.53 -3.35
C SER A 92 -5.20 -13.73 -3.87
N LEU A 93 -5.70 -14.37 -4.93
CA LEU A 93 -5.04 -15.48 -5.61
C LEU A 93 -4.62 -14.98 -6.99
N SER A 94 -3.33 -15.12 -7.31
CA SER A 94 -2.79 -14.85 -8.64
C SER A 94 -1.92 -16.00 -9.09
N GLU A 95 -2.05 -16.40 -10.35
CA GLU A 95 -1.08 -17.31 -10.97
C GLU A 95 0.23 -16.55 -11.14
N LYS A 96 1.31 -17.09 -10.57
CA LYS A 96 2.65 -16.58 -10.86
C LYS A 96 3.04 -17.09 -12.24
N GLU A 97 3.14 -16.22 -13.25
CA GLU A 97 3.81 -16.62 -14.47
C GLU A 97 5.25 -17.06 -14.14
N PRO A 98 5.74 -18.19 -14.68
CA PRO A 98 7.11 -18.62 -14.46
C PRO A 98 8.06 -17.53 -14.97
N ARG A 99 8.88 -16.97 -14.07
CA ARG A 99 9.94 -15.97 -14.38
C ARG A 99 10.92 -16.40 -15.49
N HIS A 100 10.83 -17.63 -15.97
CA HIS A 100 11.73 -18.22 -16.96
C HIS A 100 11.36 -17.92 -18.43
N ILE A 101 10.12 -17.51 -18.71
CA ILE A 101 9.66 -17.29 -20.10
C ILE A 101 10.12 -15.91 -20.63
N MET A 102 10.28 -14.92 -19.76
CA MET A 102 10.75 -13.58 -20.13
C MET A 102 12.20 -13.55 -20.62
N ASN A 103 13.11 -14.33 -20.01
CA ASN A 103 14.52 -14.31 -20.44
C ASN A 103 14.71 -14.89 -21.85
N LYS A 104 13.93 -15.92 -22.24
CA LYS A 104 14.01 -16.52 -23.58
C LYS A 104 13.52 -15.59 -24.71
N LEU A 105 12.63 -14.66 -24.42
CA LEU A 105 12.12 -13.70 -25.40
C LEU A 105 13.11 -12.55 -25.67
N TYR A 106 13.95 -12.20 -24.68
CA TYR A 106 15.01 -11.19 -24.88
C TYR A 106 16.22 -11.75 -25.65
N ASP A 107 16.54 -13.03 -25.47
CA ASP A 107 17.63 -13.68 -26.21
C ASP A 107 17.29 -13.87 -27.71
N PHE A 108 16.01 -14.01 -28.07
CA PHE A 108 15.59 -14.27 -29.47
C PHE A 108 15.58 -13.02 -30.37
N HIS A 109 15.69 -11.83 -29.80
CA HIS A 109 15.70 -10.56 -30.53
C HIS A 109 17.08 -9.89 -30.58
N SER A 110 18.12 -10.57 -30.09
CA SER A 110 19.50 -10.06 -30.09
C SER A 110 20.45 -10.80 -31.05
N ASP A 111 19.93 -11.67 -31.92
CA ASP A 111 20.67 -12.32 -33.02
C ASP A 111 20.30 -11.73 -34.39
#